data_AF-A0A0U2U729-F1
#
_entry.id   AF-A0A0U2U729-F1
#
_cell.length_a   1.000
_cell.length_b   1.000
_cell.length_c   1.000
_cell.angle_alpha   90.00
_cell.angle_beta   90.00
_cell.angle_gamma   90.00
#
_symmetry.space_group_name_H-M   'P 1'
#
loop_
_entity.id
_entity.type
_entity.pdbx_description
1 polymer ?
#
loop_
_entity_poly.entity_id
_entity_poly.type
_entity_poly.pdbx_seq_one_letter_code
_entity_poly.pdbx_strand_id
1 'polypeptide(L)' 'MNEDQKYNYFRDSYIDFITAMFNCEISAMNAENKQREVQGDSMAYIEEDYYKVSRRYKMIVDKYIEKMNKDMRKMKSL' A
#
# COMPACT_ATOMS: atom_id res chain seq x y z
N MET A 1 26.40 -6.10 -5.66
CA MET A 1 25.46 -5.42 -4.76
C MET A 1 25.84 -5.74 -3.33
N ASN A 2 26.24 -4.74 -2.53
CA ASN A 2 26.57 -4.94 -1.11
C ASN A 2 25.29 -5.21 -0.28
N GLU A 3 25.44 -5.61 0.98
CA GLU A 3 24.30 -6.03 1.82
C GLU A 3 23.29 -4.88 2.06
N ASP A 4 23.79 -3.67 2.27
CA ASP A 4 22.95 -2.46 2.42
C ASP A 4 22.13 -2.18 1.14
N GLN A 5 22.71 -2.35 -0.06
CA GLN A 5 22.00 -2.20 -1.33
C GLN A 5 20.96 -3.30 -1.55
N LYS A 6 21.28 -4.56 -1.22
CA LYS A 6 20.32 -5.68 -1.32
C LYS A 6 19.12 -5.41 -0.43
N TYR A 7 19.37 -4.97 0.79
CA TYR A 7 18.33 -4.67 1.74
C TYR A 7 17.41 -3.53 1.29
N ASN A 8 17.97 -2.41 0.81
CA ASN A 8 17.18 -1.30 0.28
C ASN A 8 16.36 -1.74 -0.94
N TYR A 9 16.94 -2.54 -1.84
CA TYR A 9 16.22 -3.11 -2.98
C TYR A 9 14.98 -3.92 -2.56
N PHE A 10 15.12 -4.82 -1.58
CA PHE A 10 13.99 -5.61 -1.09
C PHE A 10 12.93 -4.74 -0.40
N ARG A 11 13.37 -3.73 0.37
CA ARG A 11 12.46 -2.78 1.02
C ARG A 11 11.61 -2.05 -0.01
N ASP A 12 12.26 -1.46 -1.00
CA ASP A 12 11.60 -0.62 -2.00
C ASP A 12 10.69 -1.48 -2.90
N SER A 13 11.12 -2.68 -3.29
CA SER A 13 10.29 -3.64 -4.05
C SER A 13 9.00 -4.01 -3.32
N TYR A 14 9.04 -4.17 -2.00
CA TYR A 14 7.85 -4.47 -1.22
C TYR A 14 6.92 -3.25 -1.11
N ILE A 15 7.48 -2.04 -0.96
CA ILE A 15 6.69 -0.80 -0.96
C ILE A 15 5.96 -0.62 -2.30
N ASP A 16 6.65 -0.90 -3.42
CA ASP A 16 6.06 -0.85 -4.75
C ASP A 16 4.93 -1.85 -4.91
N PHE A 17 5.11 -3.09 -4.42
CA PHE A 17 4.06 -4.10 -4.40
C PHE A 17 2.82 -3.63 -3.62
N ILE A 18 3.00 -3.08 -2.41
CA ILE A 18 1.89 -2.56 -1.61
C ILE A 18 1.19 -1.37 -2.30
N THR A 19 1.95 -0.52 -2.98
CA THR A 19 1.41 0.60 -3.78
C THR A 19 0.58 0.09 -4.96
N ALA A 20 1.01 -0.98 -5.63
CA ALA A 20 0.24 -1.61 -6.70
C ALA A 20 -1.09 -2.19 -6.18
N MET A 21 -1.08 -2.83 -5.01
CA MET A 21 -2.31 -3.33 -4.38
C MET A 21 -3.29 -2.19 -4.04
N PHE A 22 -2.79 -1.09 -3.49
CA PHE A 22 -3.59 0.10 -3.24
C PHE A 22 -4.27 0.62 -4.52
N ASN A 23 -3.50 0.79 -5.60
CA ASN A 23 -4.04 1.27 -6.87
C ASN A 23 -5.08 0.32 -7.48
N CYS A 24 -4.90 -0.99 -7.32
CA CYS A 24 -5.87 -1.99 -7.76
C CYS A 24 -7.21 -1.84 -7.02
N GLU A 25 -7.16 -1.67 -5.70
CA GLU A 25 -8.36 -1.53 -4.88
C GLU A 25 -9.10 -0.21 -5.15
N ILE A 26 -8.38 0.91 -5.28
CA ILE A 26 -8.98 2.19 -5.69
C ILE A 26 -9.65 2.08 -7.08
N SER A 27 -9.01 1.36 -8.00
CA SER A 27 -9.55 1.14 -9.34
C SER A 27 -10.83 0.31 -9.31
N ALA A 28 -10.90 -0.72 -8.46
CA ALA A 28 -12.11 -1.51 -8.25
C ALA A 28 -13.25 -0.66 -7.66
N MET A 29 -12.97 0.18 -6.67
CA MET A 29 -13.95 1.11 -6.09
C MET A 29 -14.50 2.08 -7.15
N ASN A 30 -13.63 2.65 -7.99
CA ASN A 30 -14.02 3.53 -9.09
C ASN A 30 -14.89 2.79 -10.12
N ALA A 31 -14.52 1.56 -10.47
CA ALA A 31 -15.27 0.76 -11.42
C ALA A 31 -16.69 0.45 -10.92
N GLU A 32 -16.86 0.10 -9.64
CA GLU A 32 -18.18 -0.14 -9.06
C GLU A 32 -19.02 1.15 -9.03
N ASN A 33 -18.45 2.26 -8.59
CA ASN A 33 -19.15 3.55 -8.62
C ASN A 33 -19.61 3.90 -10.04
N LYS A 34 -18.76 3.67 -11.05
CA LYS A 34 -19.13 3.93 -12.44
C LYS A 34 -20.22 2.99 -12.94
N GLN A 35 -20.15 1.72 -12.57
CA GLN A 35 -21.17 0.73 -12.91
C GLN A 35 -22.55 1.16 -12.36
N ARG A 36 -22.61 1.59 -11.10
CA ARG A 36 -23.85 2.06 -10.48
C ARG A 36 -24.40 3.34 -11.11
N GLU A 37 -23.52 4.27 -11.46
CA GLU A 37 -23.90 5.47 -12.21
C GLU A 37 -24.60 5.10 -13.53
N VAL A 38 -24.07 4.12 -14.27
CA VAL A 38 -24.68 3.62 -15.52
C VAL A 38 -26.02 2.92 -15.27
N GLN A 39 -26.16 2.23 -14.13
CA GLN A 39 -27.39 1.56 -13.73
C GLN A 39 -28.46 2.51 -13.17
N GLY A 40 -28.11 3.76 -12.87
CA GLY A 40 -29.00 4.72 -12.20
C GLY A 40 -29.13 4.47 -10.69
N ASP A 41 -28.21 3.71 -10.10
CA ASP A 41 -28.17 3.38 -8.68
C ASP A 41 -27.38 4.42 -7.86
N SER A 42 -27.61 4.45 -6.55
CA SER A 42 -26.79 5.25 -5.63
C SER A 42 -25.34 4.78 -5.59
N MET A 43 -24.40 5.71 -5.39
CA MET A 43 -22.96 5.39 -5.27
C MET A 43 -22.69 4.34 -4.19
N ALA A 44 -21.70 3.47 -4.44
CA ALA A 44 -21.25 2.44 -3.49
C ALA A 44 -20.26 3.01 -2.47
N TYR A 45 -19.34 3.85 -2.94
CA TYR A 45 -18.21 4.34 -2.17
C TYR A 45 -18.16 5.86 -2.18
N ILE A 46 -17.91 6.44 -1.02
CA ILE A 46 -17.73 7.89 -0.83
C ILE A 46 -16.29 8.21 -0.41
N GLU A 47 -15.91 9.48 -0.40
CA GLU A 47 -14.56 9.95 -0.05
C GLU A 47 -14.02 9.34 1.26
N GLU A 48 -14.87 9.19 2.28
CA GLU A 48 -14.49 8.57 3.55
C GLU A 48 -13.97 7.12 3.39
N ASP A 49 -14.53 6.35 2.46
CA ASP A 49 -14.10 4.98 2.17
C ASP A 49 -12.72 4.95 1.51
N TYR A 50 -12.48 5.86 0.56
CA TYR A 50 -11.15 6.02 -0.06
C TYR A 50 -10.10 6.42 0.98
N TYR A 51 -10.48 7.28 1.94
CA TYR A 51 -9.60 7.66 3.04
C TYR A 51 -9.27 6.46 3.96
N LYS A 52 -10.27 5.62 4.30
CA LYS A 52 -10.06 4.39 5.09
C LYS A 52 -9.09 3.42 4.40
N VAL A 53 -9.25 3.22 3.09
CA VAL A 53 -8.35 2.38 2.29
C VAL A 53 -6.93 2.95 2.32
N SER A 54 -6.78 4.24 2.02
CA SER A 54 -5.47 4.93 2.03
C SER A 54 -4.77 4.83 3.38
N ARG A 55 -5.51 5.05 4.49
CA ARG A 55 -5.01 4.90 5.86
C ARG A 55 -4.52 3.49 6.15
N ARG A 56 -5.27 2.46 5.74
CA ARG A 56 -4.90 1.05 5.94
C ARG A 56 -3.59 0.72 5.24
N TYR A 57 -3.43 1.10 3.97
CA TYR A 57 -2.20 0.85 3.21
C TYR A 57 -1.00 1.61 3.78
N LYS A 58 -1.19 2.87 4.17
CA LYS A 58 -0.15 3.64 4.87
C LYS A 58 0.33 2.91 6.13
N MET A 59 -0.58 2.40 6.95
CA MET A 59 -0.22 1.65 8.17
C MET A 59 0.57 0.37 7.86
N ILE A 60 0.27 -0.32 6.77
CA ILE A 60 1.00 -1.53 6.34
C ILE A 60 2.44 -1.15 5.94
N VAL A 61 2.60 -0.10 5.15
CA VAL A 61 3.91 0.42 4.73
C VAL A 61 4.73 0.87 5.95
N ASP A 62 4.13 1.68 6.83
CA ASP A 62 4.81 2.21 8.02
C ASP A 62 5.33 1.06 8.92
N LYS A 63 4.49 0.04 9.18
CA LYS A 63 4.90 -1.15 9.96
C LYS A 63 6.03 -1.93 9.29
N TYR A 64 6.00 -2.06 7.96
CA TYR A 64 7.04 -2.77 7.24
C TYR A 64 8.36 -2.01 7.30
N ILE A 65 8.36 -0.69 7.07
CA ILE A 65 9.55 0.16 7.20
C ILE A 65 10.14 0.08 8.61
N GLU A 66 9.29 0.13 9.64
CA GLU A 66 9.74 0.02 11.04
C GLU A 66 10.42 -1.33 11.31
N LYS A 67 9.78 -2.43 10.89
CA LYS A 67 10.34 -3.79 11.04
C LYS A 67 11.69 -3.90 10.33
N MET A 68 11.72 -3.46 9.07
CA MET A 68 12.94 -3.44 8.28
C MET A 68 14.04 -2.69 9.05
N ASN A 69 13.81 -1.43 9.42
CA ASN A 69 14.82 -0.61 10.12
C ASN A 69 15.32 -1.24 11.43
N LYS A 70 14.48 -2.03 12.11
CA LYS A 70 14.89 -2.80 13.30
C LYS A 70 15.82 -3.96 12.91
N ASP A 71 15.52 -4.67 11.84
CA ASP A 71 16.33 -5.80 11.37
C ASP A 71 17.70 -5.35 10.83
N MET A 72 17.76 -4.24 10.10
CA MET A 72 19.04 -3.67 9.64
C MET A 72 19.96 -3.25 10.80
N ARG A 73 19.40 -2.64 11.85
CA ARG A 73 20.17 -2.27 13.05
C ARG A 73 20.79 -3.49 13.72
N LYS A 74 20.07 -4.61 13.77
CA LYS A 74 20.59 -5.88 14.32
C LYS A 74 21.73 -6.45 13.48
N MET A 75 21.60 -6.42 12.15
CA MET A 75 22.66 -6.88 11.26
C MET A 75 23.95 -6.07 11.42
N LYS A 76 23.84 -4.74 11.59
CA LYS A 76 25.01 -3.86 11.79
C LYS A 76 25.66 -3.95 13.17
N SER A 77 24.97 -4.54 14.15
CA SER A 77 25.50 -4.74 15.51
C SER A 77 26.18 -6.09 15.73
N LEU A 78 26.13 -6.98 14.73
CA LEU A 78 26.80 -8.28 14.70
C LEU A 78 28.09 -8.17 13.90
#